data_AF-A0A5E4IYU6-F1
#
_entry.id   AF-A0A5E4IYU6-F1
#
_cell.length_a   1.000
_cell.length_b   1.000
_cell.length_c   1.000
_cell.angle_alpha   90.00
_cell.angle_beta   90.00
_cell.angle_gamma   90.00
#
_symmetry.space_group_name_H-M   'P 1'
#
loop_
_entity.id
_entity.type
_entity.pdbx_description
1 polymer ?
#
loop_
_entity_poly.entity_id
_entity_poly.type
_entity_poly.pdbx_seq_one_letter_code
_entity_poly.pdbx_strand_id
1 'polypeptide(L)'
;MDESLEVLLEKPFLLVVTRFGHICVNAGIDQSNVGDGRILLLPEDPSASAAALREKIGKDCAVIITDTCGRPFRCGVAGVAIGWAGLAALKDWRGMCDMHGKVLEITLEAIVDEIAGMANLLMGEAGDGTPAVVFRGLKYPRSGGSLFMPKDKDVIRPQLKS
;
A
#
# COMPACT_ATOMS: atom_id res chain seq x y z
N MET A 1 -5.93 -18.01 -9.24
CA MET A 1 -5.71 -17.24 -10.49
C MET A 1 -6.78 -16.18 -10.70
N ASP A 2 -7.97 -16.28 -10.09
CA ASP A 2 -9.06 -15.31 -10.33
C ASP A 2 -8.82 -13.89 -9.78
N GLU A 3 -7.92 -13.70 -8.82
CA GLU A 3 -7.61 -12.39 -8.21
C GLU A 3 -6.35 -11.69 -8.77
N SER A 4 -5.67 -12.32 -9.72
CA SER A 4 -4.40 -11.82 -10.28
C SER A 4 -4.53 -11.54 -11.77
N LEU A 5 -4.12 -10.36 -12.21
CA LEU A 5 -4.06 -10.00 -13.63
C LEU A 5 -2.85 -10.62 -14.33
N GLU A 6 -1.77 -10.86 -13.59
CA GLU A 6 -0.49 -11.30 -14.16
C GLU A 6 0.34 -12.00 -13.09
N VAL A 7 0.95 -13.13 -13.44
CA VAL A 7 1.97 -13.79 -12.61
C VAL A 7 3.35 -13.29 -13.04
N LEU A 8 4.15 -12.83 -12.08
CA LEU A 8 5.50 -12.33 -12.30
C LEU A 8 6.57 -13.35 -11.90
N LEU A 9 6.32 -14.15 -10.87
CA LEU A 9 7.23 -15.18 -10.39
C LEU A 9 6.40 -16.31 -9.78
N GLU A 10 6.76 -17.57 -10.06
CA GLU A 10 6.07 -18.73 -9.46
C GLU A 10 6.88 -19.39 -8.33
N LYS A 11 8.21 -19.22 -8.34
CA LYS A 11 9.14 -19.83 -7.37
C LYS A 11 10.26 -18.85 -6.98
N PRO A 12 10.71 -18.85 -5.72
CA PRO A 12 10.31 -19.75 -4.62
C PRO A 12 8.98 -19.39 -3.95
N PHE A 13 8.35 -18.28 -4.35
CA PHE A 13 7.03 -17.85 -3.92
C PHE A 13 6.27 -17.29 -5.13
N LEU A 14 4.95 -17.23 -5.02
CA LEU A 14 4.08 -16.69 -6.06
C LEU A 14 4.02 -15.16 -5.95
N LEU A 15 4.57 -14.44 -6.93
CA LEU A 15 4.48 -12.97 -7.03
C LEU A 15 3.54 -12.60 -8.17
N VAL A 16 2.54 -11.77 -7.90
CA VAL A 16 1.49 -11.44 -8.88
C VAL A 16 1.12 -9.98 -8.84
N VAL A 17 0.42 -9.55 -9.88
CA VAL A 17 -0.21 -8.23 -9.98
C VAL A 17 -1.70 -8.37 -9.68
N THR A 18 -2.17 -7.70 -8.63
CA THR A 18 -3.60 -7.61 -8.27
C THR A 18 -4.37 -6.76 -9.26
N ARG A 19 -5.71 -6.86 -9.23
CA ARG A 19 -6.60 -6.08 -10.12
C ARG A 19 -6.47 -4.57 -9.97
N PHE A 20 -6.24 -4.09 -8.75
CA PHE A 20 -6.05 -2.66 -8.44
C PHE A 20 -4.60 -2.18 -8.58
N GLY A 21 -3.68 -3.05 -9.03
CA GLY A 21 -2.34 -2.67 -9.47
C GLY A 21 -1.20 -2.92 -8.47
N HIS A 22 -1.49 -3.39 -7.27
CA HIS A 22 -0.46 -3.79 -6.30
C HIS A 22 0.26 -5.07 -6.75
N ILE A 23 1.59 -5.08 -6.63
CA ILE A 23 2.43 -6.25 -6.90
C ILE A 23 2.80 -6.87 -5.56
N CYS A 24 2.28 -8.06 -5.26
CA CYS A 24 2.46 -8.72 -3.97
C CYS A 24 2.57 -10.23 -4.07
N VAL A 25 3.01 -10.82 -2.96
CA VAL A 25 3.09 -12.26 -2.79
C VAL A 25 1.68 -12.82 -2.60
N ASN A 26 1.40 -13.96 -3.25
CA ASN A 26 0.14 -14.71 -3.15
C ASN A 26 -1.14 -13.90 -3.47
N ALA A 27 -1.06 -12.79 -4.20
CA ALA A 27 -2.20 -11.88 -4.43
C ALA A 27 -2.77 -11.24 -3.14
N GLY A 28 -1.98 -11.20 -2.06
CA GLY A 28 -2.45 -10.81 -0.72
C GLY A 28 -3.47 -11.79 -0.14
N ILE A 29 -3.48 -13.03 -0.63
CA ILE A 29 -4.17 -14.14 0.02
C ILE A 29 -3.49 -14.39 1.36
N ASP A 30 -4.25 -14.19 2.43
CA ASP A 30 -3.81 -14.52 3.78
C ASP A 30 -4.61 -15.72 4.34
N GLN A 31 -3.89 -16.66 4.95
CA GLN A 31 -4.43 -17.79 5.71
C GLN A 31 -4.19 -17.62 7.21
N SER A 32 -3.39 -16.63 7.60
CA SER A 32 -3.16 -16.24 8.98
C SER A 32 -4.41 -15.55 9.53
N ASN A 33 -4.70 -15.77 10.82
CA ASN A 33 -5.81 -15.12 11.54
C ASN A 33 -7.24 -15.35 10.98
N VAL A 34 -7.40 -16.30 10.05
CA VAL A 34 -8.69 -16.82 9.60
C VAL A 34 -8.87 -18.25 10.12
N GLY A 35 -10.06 -18.60 10.59
CA GLY A 35 -10.33 -19.96 11.10
C GLY A 35 -10.07 -21.04 10.04
N ASP A 36 -9.78 -22.26 10.48
CA ASP A 36 -9.31 -23.37 9.64
C ASP A 36 -10.10 -23.53 8.33
N GLY A 37 -9.36 -23.63 7.21
CA GLY A 37 -9.92 -23.84 5.88
C GLY A 37 -10.47 -22.58 5.19
N ARG A 38 -10.26 -21.40 5.77
CA ARG A 38 -10.63 -20.11 5.15
C ARG A 38 -9.41 -19.40 4.59
N ILE A 39 -9.68 -18.57 3.59
CA ILE A 39 -8.73 -17.68 2.94
C ILE A 39 -9.31 -16.27 3.00
N LEU A 40 -8.50 -15.30 3.43
CA LEU A 40 -8.81 -13.88 3.27
C LEU A 40 -8.30 -13.42 1.91
N LEU A 41 -9.18 -12.81 1.12
CA LEU A 41 -8.80 -12.11 -0.10
C LEU A 41 -8.66 -10.62 0.20
N LEU A 42 -7.79 -9.94 -0.54
CA LEU A 42 -7.80 -8.48 -0.54
C LEU A 42 -9.13 -7.94 -1.06
N PRO A 43 -9.56 -6.74 -0.60
CA PRO A 43 -10.73 -6.10 -1.18
C PRO A 43 -10.57 -5.92 -2.69
N GLU A 44 -11.64 -6.12 -3.46
CA GLU A 44 -11.64 -5.91 -4.91
C GLU A 44 -11.22 -4.47 -5.28
N ASP A 45 -11.73 -3.50 -4.50
CA ASP A 45 -11.31 -2.10 -4.54
C ASP A 45 -11.07 -1.58 -3.11
N PRO A 46 -9.81 -1.62 -2.64
CA PRO A 46 -9.45 -1.11 -1.32
C PRO A 46 -9.67 0.41 -1.18
N SER A 47 -9.59 1.18 -2.27
CA SER A 47 -9.81 2.63 -2.22
C SER A 47 -11.28 2.98 -2.09
N ALA A 48 -12.17 2.26 -2.78
CA ALA A 48 -13.62 2.36 -2.56
C ALA A 48 -13.99 1.96 -1.12
N SER A 49 -13.36 0.91 -0.59
CA SER A 49 -13.53 0.50 0.81
C SER A 49 -13.09 1.60 1.79
N ALA A 50 -11.94 2.24 1.53
CA ALA A 50 -11.46 3.37 2.32
C ALA A 50 -12.43 4.57 2.27
N ALA A 51 -12.98 4.86 1.08
CA ALA A 51 -13.95 5.94 0.89
C ALA A 51 -15.26 5.68 1.65
N ALA A 52 -15.80 4.47 1.57
CA ALA A 52 -17.00 4.07 2.28
C ALA A 52 -16.80 4.10 3.81
N LEU A 53 -15.62 3.69 4.30
CA LEU A 53 -15.30 3.77 5.73
C LEU A 53 -15.18 5.24 6.18
N ARG A 54 -14.53 6.09 5.39
CA ARG A 54 -14.42 7.53 5.65
C ARG A 54 -15.80 8.18 5.75
N GLU A 55 -16.72 7.84 4.85
CA GLU A 55 -18.11 8.33 4.88
C GLU A 55 -18.81 7.91 6.17
N LYS A 56 -18.70 6.63 6.56
CA LYS A 56 -19.29 6.10 7.81
C LYS A 56 -18.72 6.75 9.07
N ILE A 57 -17.43 7.10 9.08
CA ILE A 57 -16.81 7.82 10.21
C ILE A 57 -17.41 9.23 10.36
N GLY A 58 -17.83 9.87 9.26
CA GLY A 58 -18.52 11.16 9.29
C GLY A 58 -17.68 12.32 9.83
N LYS A 59 -16.34 12.19 9.79
CA LYS A 59 -15.39 13.24 10.16
C LYS A 59 -14.53 13.59 8.95
N ASP A 60 -14.00 14.81 8.93
CA ASP A 60 -12.97 15.15 7.95
C ASP A 60 -11.62 14.53 8.35
N CYS A 61 -11.47 13.25 8.01
CA CYS A 61 -10.23 12.49 8.17
C CYS A 61 -9.85 11.78 6.88
N ALA A 62 -8.59 11.39 6.80
CA ALA A 62 -8.10 10.42 5.83
C ALA A 62 -8.33 9.00 6.35
N VAL A 63 -8.48 8.05 5.44
CA VAL A 63 -8.50 6.60 5.73
C VAL A 63 -7.49 5.93 4.82
N ILE A 64 -6.69 5.03 5.38
CA ILE A 64 -5.75 4.17 4.64
C ILE A 64 -6.07 2.74 5.04
N ILE A 65 -6.23 1.86 4.05
CA ILE A 65 -6.26 0.41 4.23
C ILE A 65 -4.86 -0.10 3.97
N THR A 66 -4.36 -0.89 4.91
CA THR A 66 -3.00 -1.44 4.90
C THR A 66 -3.02 -2.94 4.75
N ASP A 67 -1.94 -3.49 4.22
CA ASP A 67 -1.66 -4.92 4.21
C ASP A 67 -0.17 -5.15 4.47
N THR A 68 0.18 -6.35 4.92
CA THR A 68 1.56 -6.74 5.21
C THR A 68 2.21 -7.33 3.95
N CYS A 69 3.30 -6.72 3.49
CA CYS A 69 4.01 -7.21 2.30
C CYS A 69 5.53 -7.32 2.53
N GLY A 70 6.14 -8.29 1.85
CA GLY A 70 7.60 -8.34 1.67
C GLY A 70 8.08 -7.24 0.72
N ARG A 71 9.40 -7.06 0.61
CA ARG A 71 9.99 -6.06 -0.30
C ARG A 71 11.33 -6.52 -0.87
N PRO A 72 11.67 -6.13 -2.11
CA PRO A 72 12.93 -6.52 -2.74
C PRO A 72 14.17 -6.16 -1.91
N PHE A 73 15.18 -7.03 -1.97
CA PHE A 73 16.53 -6.81 -1.43
C PHE A 73 16.63 -6.62 0.09
N ARG A 74 15.57 -6.91 0.85
CA ARG A 74 15.57 -6.78 2.32
C ARG A 74 14.79 -7.91 2.97
N CYS A 75 15.25 -8.35 4.15
CA CYS A 75 14.52 -9.33 4.95
C CYS A 75 13.32 -8.70 5.68
N GLY A 76 12.36 -9.56 6.05
CA GLY A 76 11.16 -9.20 6.78
C GLY A 76 10.05 -8.57 5.93
N VAL A 77 8.90 -8.39 6.56
CA VAL A 77 7.71 -7.74 6.00
C VAL A 77 7.50 -6.35 6.61
N ALA A 78 6.66 -5.54 5.98
CA ALA A 78 6.21 -4.26 6.51
C ALA A 78 4.80 -3.94 5.98
N GLY A 79 4.08 -3.10 6.72
CA GLY A 79 2.81 -2.55 6.25
C GLY A 79 3.00 -1.65 5.04
N VAL A 80 2.13 -1.82 4.05
CA VAL A 80 2.03 -1.00 2.85
C VAL A 80 0.59 -0.54 2.66
N ALA A 81 0.39 0.59 1.98
CA ALA A 81 -0.94 1.06 1.64
C ALA A 81 -1.48 0.32 0.41
N ILE A 82 -2.67 -0.28 0.53
CA ILE A 82 -3.37 -0.92 -0.59
C ILE A 82 -4.58 -0.11 -1.08
N GLY A 83 -5.11 0.79 -0.24
CA GLY A 83 -6.17 1.72 -0.62
C GLY A 83 -6.25 2.92 0.32
N TRP A 84 -6.74 4.05 -0.17
CA TRP A 84 -6.79 5.28 0.61
C TRP A 84 -7.89 6.23 0.15
N ALA A 85 -8.37 7.08 1.07
CA ALA A 85 -9.38 8.10 0.79
C ALA A 85 -9.17 9.35 1.65
N GLY A 86 -9.41 10.53 1.07
CA GLY A 86 -9.29 11.81 1.78
C GLY A 86 -7.87 12.36 1.93
N LEU A 87 -6.89 11.76 1.24
CA LEU A 87 -5.50 12.22 1.10
C LEU A 87 -4.92 11.79 -0.26
N ALA A 88 -3.84 12.44 -0.67
CA ALA A 88 -3.04 12.02 -1.81
C ALA A 88 -2.13 10.84 -1.41
N ALA A 89 -1.83 9.96 -2.36
CA ALA A 89 -0.84 8.90 -2.13
C ALA A 89 0.57 9.46 -1.99
N LEU A 90 0.89 10.44 -2.83
CA LEU A 90 2.21 11.02 -2.96
C LEU A 90 2.19 12.48 -2.54
N LYS A 91 3.25 12.91 -1.86
CA LYS A 91 3.58 14.32 -1.68
C LYS A 91 4.66 14.70 -2.68
N ASP A 92 4.30 15.65 -3.54
CA ASP A 92 5.19 16.16 -4.58
C ASP A 92 6.03 17.31 -4.04
N TRP A 93 7.34 17.10 -3.99
CA TRP A 93 8.29 18.10 -3.56
C TRP A 93 8.99 18.79 -4.74
N ARG A 94 8.67 18.41 -5.98
CA ARG A 94 9.33 18.98 -7.16
C ARG A 94 9.02 20.46 -7.28
N GLY A 95 10.03 21.26 -7.57
CA GLY A 95 9.92 22.73 -7.58
C GLY A 95 10.07 23.39 -6.21
N MET A 96 10.09 22.62 -5.10
CA MET A 96 10.41 23.15 -3.78
C MET A 96 11.92 23.28 -3.59
N CYS A 97 12.36 24.20 -2.73
CA CYS A 97 13.76 24.36 -2.38
C CYS A 97 14.16 23.52 -1.17
N ASP A 98 15.36 22.95 -1.21
CA ASP A 98 16.01 22.39 -0.03
C ASP A 98 16.55 23.49 0.91
N MET A 99 17.21 23.08 1.99
CA MET A 99 17.78 23.99 2.99
C MET A 99 18.89 24.91 2.47
N HIS A 100 19.41 24.65 1.27
CA HIS A 100 20.44 25.45 0.60
C HIS A 100 19.89 26.23 -0.61
N GLY A 101 18.57 26.23 -0.81
CA GLY A 101 17.93 26.92 -1.91
C GLY A 101 17.98 26.17 -3.25
N LYS A 102 18.43 24.90 -3.27
CA LYS A 102 18.44 24.09 -4.49
C LYS A 102 17.05 23.51 -4.73
N VAL A 103 16.58 23.63 -5.98
CA VAL A 103 15.28 23.08 -6.38
C VAL A 103 15.34 21.55 -6.42
N LEU A 104 14.34 20.91 -5.83
CA LEU A 104 14.13 19.47 -5.89
C LEU A 104 13.48 19.11 -7.24
N GLU A 105 14.05 18.14 -7.95
CA GLU A 105 13.62 17.80 -9.33
C GLU A 105 12.80 16.51 -9.43
N ILE A 106 12.98 15.55 -8.51
CA ILE A 106 12.47 14.16 -8.67
C ILE A 106 11.69 13.68 -7.43
N THR A 107 11.68 14.44 -6.34
CA THR A 107 11.22 13.92 -5.04
C THR A 107 9.69 13.78 -4.98
N LEU A 108 9.21 12.54 -5.08
CA LEU A 108 7.86 12.12 -4.73
C LEU A 108 7.94 11.26 -3.46
N GLU A 109 7.32 11.71 -2.39
CA GLU A 109 7.30 11.02 -1.09
C GLU A 109 6.00 10.20 -0.98
N ALA A 110 6.11 8.89 -0.78
CA ALA A 110 4.97 7.99 -0.63
C ALA A 110 4.40 8.03 0.79
N ILE A 111 3.75 9.14 1.14
CA ILE A 111 3.26 9.40 2.51
C ILE A 111 2.29 8.33 3.01
N VAL A 112 1.51 7.69 2.13
CA VAL A 112 0.58 6.63 2.52
C VAL A 112 1.32 5.37 2.97
N ASP A 113 2.45 5.03 2.37
CA ASP A 113 3.27 3.87 2.76
C ASP A 113 4.04 4.16 4.05
N GLU A 114 4.49 5.39 4.28
CA GLU A 114 5.13 5.78 5.54
C GLU A 114 4.15 5.65 6.73
N ILE A 115 2.92 6.13 6.54
CA ILE A 115 1.86 6.00 7.55
C ILE A 115 1.48 4.53 7.73
N ALA A 116 1.34 3.77 6.64
CA ALA A 116 1.00 2.35 6.69
C ALA A 116 2.05 1.53 7.46
N GLY A 117 3.33 1.76 7.19
CA GLY A 117 4.42 1.08 7.90
C GLY A 117 4.42 1.38 9.40
N MET A 118 4.16 2.64 9.78
CA MET A 118 4.03 3.01 11.20
C MET A 118 2.77 2.41 11.85
N ALA A 119 1.64 2.38 11.13
CA ALA A 119 0.41 1.76 11.62
C ALA A 119 0.63 0.27 11.89
N ASN A 120 1.25 -0.44 10.94
CA ASN A 120 1.50 -1.86 11.04
C ASN A 120 2.38 -2.23 12.24
N LEU A 121 3.39 -1.40 12.55
CA LEU A 121 4.21 -1.57 13.76
C LEU A 121 3.37 -1.55 15.05
N LEU A 122 2.30 -0.77 15.08
CA LEU A 122 1.39 -0.65 16.23
C LEU A 122 0.28 -1.71 16.21
N MET A 123 -0.15 -2.16 15.02
CA MET A 123 -1.16 -3.21 14.85
C MET A 123 -0.60 -4.58 15.22
N GLY A 124 0.69 -4.83 14.92
CA GLY A 124 1.31 -6.15 15.03
C GLY A 124 0.97 -7.05 13.84
N GLU A 125 1.59 -8.22 13.79
CA GLU A 125 1.42 -9.22 12.71
C GLU A 125 0.66 -10.46 13.19
N ALA A 126 0.24 -10.50 14.46
CA ALA A 126 -0.26 -11.69 15.13
C ALA A 126 -1.60 -11.42 15.84
N GLY A 127 -1.85 -12.13 16.95
CA GLY A 127 -3.11 -12.08 17.70
C GLY A 127 -3.29 -10.85 18.60
N ASP A 128 -2.56 -9.75 18.37
CA ASP A 128 -2.62 -8.54 19.19
C ASP A 128 -4.00 -7.85 19.15
N GLY A 129 -4.82 -8.19 18.15
CA GLY A 129 -6.23 -7.79 18.09
C GLY A 129 -6.44 -6.29 17.86
N THR A 130 -5.45 -5.60 17.29
CA THR A 130 -5.48 -4.15 17.02
C THR A 130 -5.56 -3.90 15.51
N PRO A 131 -6.76 -3.86 14.91
CA PRO A 131 -6.92 -3.73 13.45
C PRO A 131 -6.93 -2.28 12.95
N ALA A 132 -6.81 -1.28 13.84
CA ALA A 132 -6.95 0.12 13.49
C ALA A 132 -6.05 1.01 14.35
N VAL A 133 -5.44 2.01 13.72
CA VAL A 133 -4.58 3.01 14.36
C VAL A 133 -5.02 4.39 13.92
N VAL A 134 -5.03 5.36 14.85
CA VAL A 134 -5.40 6.76 14.56
C VAL A 134 -4.20 7.66 14.74
N PHE A 135 -3.74 8.27 13.63
CA PHE A 135 -2.74 9.33 13.66
C PHE A 135 -3.40 10.71 13.72
N ARG A 136 -2.88 11.61 14.56
CA ARG A 136 -3.36 12.98 14.70
C ARG A 136 -2.20 13.98 14.56
N GLY A 137 -2.49 15.15 13.99
CA GLY A 137 -1.51 16.23 13.82
C GLY A 137 -0.72 16.18 12.52
N LEU A 138 -0.97 15.20 11.65
CA LEU A 138 -0.34 15.10 10.34
C LEU A 138 -0.89 16.15 9.36
N LYS A 139 -0.01 16.76 8.58
CA LYS A 139 -0.34 17.61 7.44
C LYS A 139 -0.06 16.84 6.16
N TYR A 140 -1.09 16.56 5.38
CA TYR A 140 -0.98 15.81 4.13
C TYR A 140 -1.73 16.50 2.98
N PRO A 141 -1.21 16.38 1.74
CA PRO A 141 -1.95 16.78 0.54
C PRO A 141 -3.24 15.99 0.39
N ARG A 142 -4.28 16.61 -0.19
CA ARG A 142 -5.61 15.99 -0.40
C ARG A 142 -5.78 15.34 -1.77
N SER A 143 -4.94 15.71 -2.73
CA SER A 143 -5.02 15.25 -4.11
C SER A 143 -3.62 15.04 -4.69
N GLY A 144 -3.45 13.98 -5.49
CA GLY A 144 -2.22 13.74 -6.24
C GLY A 144 -1.82 12.27 -6.29
N GLY A 145 -1.07 11.93 -7.34
CA GLY A 145 -0.24 10.73 -7.48
C GLY A 145 -0.96 9.38 -7.53
N SER A 146 -0.59 8.54 -8.49
CA SER A 146 -0.81 7.09 -8.38
C SER A 146 0.34 6.49 -7.59
N LEU A 147 0.04 5.71 -6.53
CA LEU A 147 1.07 4.97 -5.78
C LEU A 147 1.67 3.85 -6.62
N PHE A 148 0.81 3.06 -7.27
CA PHE A 148 1.25 1.92 -8.07
C PHE A 148 1.88 2.40 -9.38
N MET A 149 3.07 1.87 -9.67
CA MET A 149 3.86 2.21 -10.84
C MET A 149 3.12 1.76 -12.11
N PRO A 150 2.92 2.65 -13.09
CA PRO A 150 2.42 2.26 -14.41
C PRO A 150 3.33 1.23 -15.08
N LYS A 151 2.74 0.28 -15.81
CA LYS A 151 3.47 -0.84 -16.43
C LYS A 151 4.59 -0.39 -17.39
N ASP A 152 4.40 0.71 -18.09
CA ASP A 152 5.37 1.32 -19.01
C ASP A 152 6.57 1.98 -18.30
N LYS A 153 6.43 2.27 -16.99
CA LYS A 153 7.48 2.88 -16.17
C LYS A 153 8.19 1.88 -15.25
N ASP A 154 7.60 0.71 -15.05
CA ASP A 154 8.18 -0.34 -14.22
C ASP A 154 9.21 -1.16 -15.00
N VAL A 155 10.48 -0.76 -14.90
CA VAL A 155 11.60 -1.43 -15.58
C VAL A 155 11.98 -2.77 -14.95
N ILE A 156 11.51 -3.05 -13.72
CA ILE A 156 11.83 -4.29 -12.99
C ILE A 156 10.85 -5.39 -13.40
N ARG A 157 9.55 -5.08 -13.43
CA ARG A 157 8.48 -6.02 -13.81
C ARG A 157 8.76 -6.86 -15.07
N PRO A 158 9.23 -6.32 -16.22
CA PRO A 158 9.52 -7.14 -17.39
C PRO A 158 10.69 -8.11 -17.19
N GLN A 159 11.60 -7.85 -16.26
CA GLN A 159 12.75 -8.73 -15.98
C GLN A 159 12.38 -9.89 -15.05
N LEU A 160 11.21 -9.83 -14.40
CA LEU A 160 10.74 -10.89 -13.51
C LEU A 160 10.04 -12.03 -14.27
N LYS A 161 9.45 -11.72 -15.43
CA LYS A 161 8.79 -12.71 -16.29
C LYS A 161 9.83 -13.62 -16.93
N SER A 162 10.04 -14.79 -16.32
CA SER A 162 10.78 -15.90 -16.93
C SER A 162 9.94 -16.63 -17.98
#